data_AF-A0A927PII1-F1
#
_entry.id   AF-A0A927PII1-F1
#
_cell.length_a   1.000
_cell.length_b   1.000
_cell.length_c   1.000
_cell.angle_alpha   90.00
_cell.angle_beta   90.00
_cell.angle_gamma   90.00
#
_symmetry.space_group_name_H-M   'P 1'
#
loop_
_entity.id
_entity.type
_entity.pdbx_description
1 polymer ?
#
loop_
_entity_poly.entity_id
_entity_poly.type
_entity_poly.pdbx_seq_one_letter_code
_entity_poly.pdbx_strand_id
1 'polypeptide(L)'
;MRKICLFVCFNIFTLLSQAQVTIGSNIAPQQGSLLDLKENYNQGANSTKGFLLPRVQLTDINNLYPMFTSDGSGGYTNASKADEDQTHTGLMVYVSKEFGDPINCPGVYLWDSYKWKYLFKNGETLESDTHLYDRQGNKYTIASFGDAGIWMTQNLRVTITPCGNPLTRSSASSSKDMYYEYPNKNSSGSGDYGLLYNWQAATNKMKTGLSLDQGESTTTGLANTPTNIEQNGVQGICPHGWHLPSDKEWNELEKVISENPTLYSTNNTVVTWNPAWSLSVSGYRGSQHGLSMKSPSPISDSPFLGTTGGRSMTDGKGFNVYLVGYAYNGNTISYGSYGFFWTSSITSSGNAWSRIFASASIGVGGQAGITRTNNPVERLYAIRCKKNTATN
;
A
#
# COMPACT_ATOMS: atom_id res chain seq x y z
N MET A 1 -39.63 -56.75 -22.98
CA MET A 1 -38.59 -57.00 -21.95
C MET A 1 -37.19 -56.49 -22.34
N ARG A 2 -36.66 -56.78 -23.55
CA ARG A 2 -35.32 -56.31 -23.98
C ARG A 2 -35.08 -54.78 -23.94
N LYS A 3 -36.07 -53.96 -24.28
CA LYS A 3 -35.95 -52.48 -24.27
C LYS A 3 -35.98 -51.84 -22.86
N ILE A 4 -36.65 -52.51 -21.90
CA ILE A 4 -36.72 -52.04 -20.50
C ILE A 4 -35.43 -52.38 -19.76
N CYS A 5 -34.83 -53.55 -20.02
CA CYS A 5 -33.51 -53.89 -19.49
C CYS A 5 -32.41 -52.92 -19.92
N LEU A 6 -32.39 -52.48 -21.18
CA LEU A 6 -31.39 -51.50 -21.65
C LEU A 6 -31.54 -50.13 -20.98
N PHE A 7 -32.78 -49.68 -20.75
CA PHE A 7 -33.05 -48.39 -20.11
C PHE A 7 -32.69 -48.39 -18.61
N VAL A 8 -32.94 -49.52 -17.93
CA VAL A 8 -32.56 -49.71 -16.52
C VAL A 8 -31.03 -49.84 -16.37
N CYS A 9 -30.34 -50.52 -17.30
CA CYS A 9 -28.87 -50.60 -17.27
C CYS A 9 -28.19 -49.24 -17.51
N PHE A 10 -28.75 -48.38 -18.37
CA PHE A 10 -28.21 -47.04 -18.61
C PHE A 10 -28.39 -46.10 -17.40
N ASN A 11 -29.50 -46.22 -16.67
CA ASN A 11 -29.75 -45.43 -15.45
C ASN A 11 -28.94 -45.92 -14.24
N ILE A 12 -28.56 -47.20 -14.17
CA ILE A 12 -27.68 -47.72 -13.12
C ILE A 12 -26.22 -47.28 -13.35
N PHE A 13 -25.78 -47.13 -14.60
CA PHE A 13 -24.41 -46.69 -14.93
C PHE A 13 -24.14 -45.21 -14.57
N THR A 14 -25.18 -44.36 -14.61
CA THR A 14 -25.07 -42.94 -14.25
C THR A 14 -25.02 -42.68 -12.74
N LEU A 15 -25.32 -43.68 -11.90
CA LEU A 15 -25.43 -43.53 -10.44
C LEU A 15 -24.14 -43.91 -9.68
N LEU A 16 -23.08 -44.33 -10.37
CA LEU A 16 -21.82 -44.81 -9.76
C LEU A 16 -20.54 -44.13 -10.29
N SER A 17 -20.63 -43.09 -11.13
CA SER A 17 -19.43 -42.49 -11.72
C SER A 17 -18.76 -41.48 -10.76
N GLN A 18 -17.91 -41.98 -9.87
CA GLN A 18 -16.81 -41.21 -9.30
C GLN A 18 -15.67 -41.19 -10.33
N ALA A 19 -15.79 -40.35 -11.36
CA ALA A 19 -14.82 -40.31 -12.46
C ALA A 19 -13.80 -39.18 -12.23
N GLN A 20 -12.53 -39.54 -12.14
CA GLN A 20 -11.45 -38.62 -12.46
C GLN A 20 -11.56 -38.27 -13.96
N VAL A 21 -11.28 -37.02 -14.32
CA VAL A 21 -11.42 -36.56 -15.71
C VAL A 21 -10.10 -36.00 -16.21
N THR A 22 -9.71 -36.42 -17.41
CA THR A 22 -8.68 -35.74 -18.18
C THR A 22 -9.35 -34.78 -19.16
N ILE A 23 -8.94 -33.51 -19.17
CA ILE A 23 -9.36 -32.54 -20.17
C ILE A 23 -8.17 -32.24 -21.10
N GLY A 24 -8.43 -32.28 -22.41
CA GLY A 24 -7.44 -32.00 -23.45
C GLY A 24 -6.98 -33.22 -24.24
N SER A 25 -7.29 -34.44 -23.78
CA SER A 25 -6.96 -35.70 -24.44
C SER A 25 -7.81 -36.87 -23.92
N ASN A 26 -7.76 -38.03 -24.59
CA ASN A 26 -8.46 -39.26 -24.20
C ASN A 26 -7.62 -40.14 -23.24
N ILE A 27 -6.66 -39.54 -22.54
CA ILE A 27 -5.71 -40.25 -21.68
C ILE A 27 -6.36 -40.49 -20.32
N ALA A 28 -6.07 -41.62 -19.69
CA ALA A 28 -6.48 -41.85 -18.31
C ALA A 28 -5.83 -40.80 -17.37
N PRO A 29 -6.60 -40.19 -16.45
CA PRO A 29 -6.07 -39.23 -15.49
C PRO A 29 -5.05 -39.91 -14.56
N GLN A 30 -4.08 -39.13 -14.05
CA GLN A 30 -3.17 -39.67 -13.06
C GLN A 30 -3.92 -40.11 -11.79
N GLN A 31 -3.42 -41.17 -11.16
CA GLN A 31 -3.95 -41.58 -9.87
C GLN A 31 -3.76 -40.44 -8.84
N GLY A 32 -4.82 -40.08 -8.13
CA GLY A 32 -4.83 -38.96 -7.18
C GLY A 32 -5.28 -37.60 -7.74
N SER A 33 -5.38 -37.41 -9.06
CA SER A 33 -5.96 -36.18 -9.63
C SER A 33 -7.44 -36.33 -9.95
N LEU A 34 -8.31 -35.50 -9.34
CA LEU A 34 -9.72 -35.47 -9.73
C LEU A 34 -9.92 -34.85 -11.13
N LEU A 35 -9.11 -33.83 -11.44
CA LEU A 35 -9.02 -33.19 -12.75
C LEU A 35 -7.57 -33.18 -13.21
N ASP A 36 -7.31 -33.70 -14.41
CA ASP A 36 -5.99 -33.78 -15.04
C ASP A 36 -6.02 -33.01 -16.38
N LEU A 37 -5.05 -32.13 -16.62
CA LEU A 37 -4.97 -31.31 -17.84
C LEU A 37 -3.82 -31.80 -18.71
N LYS A 38 -4.13 -32.54 -19.78
CA LYS A 38 -3.13 -33.21 -20.62
C LYS A 38 -3.53 -33.23 -22.08
N GLU A 39 -2.55 -33.05 -22.96
CA GLU A 39 -2.74 -33.11 -24.41
C GLU A 39 -2.11 -34.35 -25.07
N ASN A 40 -1.12 -34.98 -24.42
CA ASN A 40 -0.37 -36.09 -24.97
C ASN A 40 0.23 -36.98 -23.87
N TYR A 41 0.78 -38.13 -24.28
CA TYR A 41 1.36 -39.13 -23.38
C TYR A 41 2.83 -38.87 -23.01
N ASN A 42 3.47 -37.84 -23.58
CA ASN A 42 4.90 -37.63 -23.41
C ASN A 42 5.20 -37.06 -22.02
N GLN A 43 5.92 -37.85 -21.23
CA GLN A 43 6.38 -37.41 -19.92
C GLN A 43 7.31 -36.20 -20.05
N GLY A 44 7.05 -35.14 -19.29
CA GLY A 44 7.84 -33.91 -19.33
C GLY A 44 7.54 -32.97 -20.51
N ALA A 45 6.59 -33.30 -21.39
CA ALA A 45 6.12 -32.38 -22.42
C ALA A 45 5.15 -31.35 -21.83
N ASN A 46 5.35 -30.08 -22.19
CA ASN A 46 4.42 -29.00 -21.83
C ASN A 46 3.16 -29.07 -22.69
N SER A 47 2.04 -28.59 -22.13
CA SER A 47 0.82 -28.33 -22.89
C SER A 47 1.04 -27.19 -23.88
N THR A 48 0.46 -27.30 -25.08
CA THR A 48 0.40 -26.23 -26.09
C THR A 48 -0.85 -25.33 -25.93
N LYS A 49 -1.83 -25.75 -25.12
CA LYS A 49 -3.02 -24.96 -24.75
C LYS A 49 -2.97 -24.55 -23.28
N GLY A 50 -3.68 -23.48 -22.96
CA GLY A 50 -3.90 -23.01 -21.59
C GLY A 50 -5.24 -23.46 -21.01
N PHE A 51 -5.36 -23.37 -19.68
CA PHE A 51 -6.62 -23.50 -18.96
C PHE A 51 -7.19 -22.12 -18.68
N LEU A 52 -8.40 -21.84 -19.18
CA LEU A 52 -9.09 -20.59 -18.88
C LEU A 52 -9.83 -20.70 -17.55
N LEU A 53 -9.42 -19.90 -16.57
CA LEU A 53 -10.17 -19.74 -15.33
C LEU A 53 -11.49 -18.96 -15.58
N PRO A 54 -12.53 -19.19 -14.76
CA PRO A 54 -13.73 -18.38 -14.78
C PRO A 54 -13.38 -16.89 -14.64
N ARG A 55 -13.73 -16.10 -15.66
CA ARG A 55 -13.46 -14.65 -15.67
C ARG A 55 -14.62 -13.93 -15.02
N VAL A 56 -14.35 -13.24 -13.92
CA VAL A 56 -15.35 -12.50 -13.15
C VAL A 56 -14.96 -11.03 -13.00
N GLN A 57 -15.93 -10.21 -12.61
CA GLN A 57 -15.72 -8.85 -12.16
C GLN A 57 -16.17 -8.79 -10.70
N LEU A 58 -15.24 -9.06 -9.77
CA LEU A 58 -15.51 -8.90 -8.35
C LEU A 58 -15.82 -7.44 -8.04
N THR A 59 -16.60 -7.20 -6.99
CA THR A 59 -16.94 -5.85 -6.51
C THR A 59 -16.45 -5.61 -5.08
N ASP A 60 -16.19 -6.69 -4.34
CA ASP A 60 -15.79 -6.67 -2.94
C ASP A 60 -14.77 -7.78 -2.69
N ILE A 61 -13.73 -7.47 -1.91
CA ILE A 61 -12.69 -8.42 -1.56
C ILE A 61 -13.12 -9.39 -0.45
N ASN A 62 -14.07 -8.99 0.39
CA ASN A 62 -14.52 -9.75 1.57
C ASN A 62 -15.82 -10.52 1.33
N ASN A 63 -16.35 -10.52 0.10
CA ASN A 63 -17.61 -11.16 -0.24
C ASN A 63 -17.48 -11.92 -1.56
N LEU A 64 -18.25 -13.01 -1.70
CA LEU A 64 -18.29 -13.85 -2.90
C LEU A 64 -19.02 -13.20 -4.10
N TYR A 65 -19.09 -11.87 -4.18
CA TYR A 65 -19.73 -11.18 -5.29
C TYR A 65 -18.90 -11.31 -6.58
N PRO A 66 -19.52 -11.52 -7.76
CA PRO A 66 -20.96 -11.45 -8.03
C PRO A 66 -21.71 -12.80 -7.95
N MET A 67 -21.09 -13.86 -7.42
CA MET A 67 -21.72 -15.19 -7.38
C MET A 67 -22.96 -15.23 -6.48
N PHE A 68 -23.02 -14.33 -5.49
CA PHE A 68 -24.18 -14.11 -4.62
C PHE A 68 -24.72 -12.69 -4.73
N THR A 69 -25.99 -12.50 -4.41
CA THR A 69 -26.63 -11.18 -4.34
C THR A 69 -26.43 -10.57 -2.94
N SER A 70 -26.10 -9.28 -2.89
CA SER A 70 -25.95 -8.57 -1.62
C SER A 70 -27.28 -8.42 -0.88
N ASP A 71 -27.28 -8.61 0.43
CA ASP A 71 -28.39 -8.25 1.32
C ASP A 71 -28.40 -6.76 1.72
N GLY A 72 -27.42 -5.98 1.28
CA GLY A 72 -27.24 -4.57 1.66
C GLY A 72 -26.55 -4.34 3.01
N SER A 73 -26.21 -5.40 3.74
CA SER A 73 -25.59 -5.36 5.08
C SER A 73 -24.26 -6.14 5.16
N GLY A 74 -23.63 -6.38 4.01
CA GLY A 74 -22.36 -7.11 3.93
C GLY A 74 -22.52 -8.64 3.99
N GLY A 75 -23.73 -9.15 3.76
CA GLY A 75 -24.06 -10.57 3.63
C GLY A 75 -24.79 -10.89 2.32
N TYR A 76 -25.45 -12.04 2.26
CA TYR A 76 -26.07 -12.58 1.05
C TYR A 76 -27.61 -12.67 1.19
N THR A 77 -28.36 -12.26 0.17
CA THR A 77 -29.84 -12.16 0.25
C THR A 77 -30.53 -13.50 0.54
N ASN A 78 -29.99 -14.59 -0.01
CA ASN A 78 -30.63 -15.91 0.01
C ASN A 78 -29.73 -16.99 0.63
N ALA A 79 -28.69 -16.59 1.36
CA ALA A 79 -27.74 -17.53 1.95
C ALA A 79 -27.07 -16.97 3.20
N SER A 80 -26.68 -17.86 4.10
CA SER A 80 -25.86 -17.51 5.26
C SER A 80 -24.45 -17.18 4.80
N LYS A 81 -23.96 -15.97 5.10
CA LYS A 81 -22.60 -15.56 4.72
C LYS A 81 -21.54 -16.51 5.26
N ALA A 82 -21.64 -16.86 6.53
CA ALA A 82 -20.66 -17.72 7.19
C ALA A 82 -20.60 -19.12 6.53
N ASP A 83 -21.75 -19.66 6.12
CA ASP A 83 -21.81 -20.98 5.50
C ASP A 83 -21.24 -20.94 4.09
N GLU A 84 -21.66 -19.98 3.26
CA GLU A 84 -21.18 -19.87 1.88
C GLU A 84 -19.70 -19.52 1.80
N ASP A 85 -19.22 -18.65 2.69
CA ASP A 85 -17.79 -18.31 2.77
C ASP A 85 -16.95 -19.56 3.04
N GLN A 86 -17.39 -20.42 3.97
CA GLN A 86 -16.68 -21.65 4.30
C GLN A 86 -16.75 -22.69 3.17
N THR A 87 -17.93 -22.92 2.57
CA THR A 87 -18.12 -23.95 1.53
C THR A 87 -17.37 -23.62 0.23
N HIS A 88 -17.13 -22.34 -0.05
CA HIS A 88 -16.43 -21.89 -1.26
C HIS A 88 -14.92 -21.70 -1.06
N THR A 89 -14.36 -22.13 0.07
CA THR A 89 -12.91 -22.11 0.31
C THR A 89 -12.17 -22.85 -0.80
N GLY A 90 -11.17 -22.20 -1.40
CA GLY A 90 -10.42 -22.73 -2.53
C GLY A 90 -10.98 -22.36 -3.91
N LEU A 91 -12.12 -21.64 -3.99
CA LEU A 91 -12.64 -21.13 -5.24
C LEU A 91 -11.63 -20.21 -5.92
N MET A 92 -11.31 -20.50 -7.19
CA MET A 92 -10.36 -19.72 -7.98
C MET A 92 -11.04 -19.04 -9.16
N VAL A 93 -10.75 -17.76 -9.35
CA VAL A 93 -11.29 -16.96 -10.44
C VAL A 93 -10.21 -16.07 -11.05
N TYR A 94 -10.36 -15.71 -12.32
CA TYR A 94 -9.59 -14.63 -12.94
C TYR A 94 -10.41 -13.34 -12.91
N VAL A 95 -9.94 -12.34 -12.18
CA VAL A 95 -10.55 -11.02 -12.10
C VAL A 95 -10.06 -10.17 -13.26
N SER A 96 -11.02 -9.66 -14.05
CA SER A 96 -10.73 -9.01 -15.33
C SER A 96 -10.45 -7.51 -15.26
N LYS A 97 -10.80 -6.84 -14.16
CA LYS A 97 -10.71 -5.39 -13.96
C LYS A 97 -10.36 -5.06 -12.51
N GLU A 98 -9.90 -3.83 -12.27
CA GLU A 98 -9.72 -3.31 -10.92
C GLU A 98 -11.05 -3.27 -10.15
N PHE A 99 -11.01 -3.52 -8.84
CA PHE A 99 -12.20 -3.53 -7.99
C PHE A 99 -11.92 -3.22 -6.52
N GLY A 100 -12.98 -2.92 -5.76
CA GLY A 100 -12.91 -2.68 -4.33
C GLY A 100 -12.33 -1.32 -3.94
N ASP A 101 -12.27 -1.10 -2.63
CA ASP A 101 -11.66 0.08 -2.00
C ASP A 101 -11.01 -0.38 -0.68
N PRO A 102 -9.66 -0.39 -0.58
CA PRO A 102 -8.70 0.07 -1.58
C PRO A 102 -8.70 -0.76 -2.88
N ILE A 103 -8.19 -0.19 -3.98
CA ILE A 103 -8.19 -0.81 -5.31
C ILE A 103 -7.37 -2.11 -5.32
N ASN A 104 -8.00 -3.17 -5.84
CA ASN A 104 -7.42 -4.48 -6.10
C ASN A 104 -7.16 -4.69 -7.60
N CYS A 105 -6.06 -5.37 -7.94
CA CYS A 105 -5.62 -5.51 -9.32
C CYS A 105 -6.29 -6.66 -10.08
N PRO A 106 -6.36 -6.62 -11.42
CA PRO A 106 -6.73 -7.78 -12.22
C PRO A 106 -5.75 -8.96 -12.03
N GLY A 107 -6.26 -10.19 -12.15
CA GLY A 107 -5.46 -11.42 -12.11
C GLY A 107 -6.18 -12.52 -11.35
N VAL A 108 -5.45 -13.53 -10.88
CA VAL A 108 -6.06 -14.72 -10.26
C VAL A 108 -6.23 -14.52 -8.77
N TYR A 109 -7.43 -14.83 -8.29
CA TYR A 109 -7.77 -14.78 -6.88
C TYR A 109 -8.25 -16.15 -6.40
N LEU A 110 -7.90 -16.45 -5.15
CA LEU A 110 -8.33 -17.63 -4.41
C LEU A 110 -9.19 -17.17 -3.22
N TRP A 111 -10.37 -17.73 -3.04
CA TRP A 111 -11.16 -17.50 -1.83
C TRP A 111 -10.59 -18.31 -0.67
N ASP A 112 -10.29 -17.65 0.46
CA ASP A 112 -9.61 -18.28 1.60
C ASP A 112 -10.51 -18.59 2.81
N SER A 113 -11.83 -18.58 2.61
CA SER A 113 -12.90 -18.63 3.62
C SER A 113 -13.26 -17.31 4.30
N TYR A 114 -12.49 -16.25 4.07
CA TYR A 114 -12.77 -14.92 4.64
C TYR A 114 -12.73 -13.82 3.59
N LYS A 115 -11.82 -13.90 2.63
CA LYS A 115 -11.60 -12.92 1.57
C LYS A 115 -10.95 -13.52 0.32
N TRP A 116 -11.03 -12.79 -0.77
CA TRP A 116 -10.28 -13.05 -1.98
C TRP A 116 -8.80 -12.72 -1.79
N LYS A 117 -7.95 -13.75 -1.85
CA LYS A 117 -6.48 -13.62 -1.88
C LYS A 117 -5.98 -13.55 -3.31
N TYR A 118 -5.27 -12.48 -3.63
CA TYR A 118 -4.59 -12.36 -4.92
C TYR A 118 -3.42 -13.35 -5.00
N LEU A 119 -3.41 -14.22 -6.02
CA LEU A 119 -2.40 -15.26 -6.19
C LEU A 119 -1.17 -14.81 -6.96
N PHE A 120 -1.27 -13.74 -7.76
CA PHE A 120 -0.12 -13.23 -8.52
C PHE A 120 0.55 -12.07 -7.81
N LYS A 121 1.63 -12.30 -7.08
CA LYS A 121 2.61 -11.22 -6.82
C LYS A 121 3.36 -10.94 -8.13
N ASN A 122 2.73 -10.26 -9.09
CA ASN A 122 3.43 -9.83 -10.30
C ASN A 122 4.42 -8.73 -9.96
N GLY A 123 5.70 -9.04 -10.12
CA GLY A 123 6.81 -8.27 -9.58
C GLY A 123 7.02 -8.68 -8.13
N GLU A 124 7.76 -9.78 -7.92
CA GLU A 124 8.38 -9.98 -6.61
C GLU A 124 9.12 -8.70 -6.31
N THR A 125 8.62 -7.98 -5.32
CA THR A 125 9.39 -7.00 -4.58
C THR A 125 10.67 -7.72 -4.17
N LEU A 126 11.73 -7.56 -4.96
CA LEU A 126 13.02 -8.13 -4.59
C LEU A 126 13.43 -7.35 -3.35
N GLU A 127 13.57 -8.07 -2.25
CA GLU A 127 13.93 -7.48 -0.98
C GLU A 127 15.18 -8.17 -0.48
N SER A 128 16.17 -7.36 -0.12
CA SER A 128 17.27 -7.79 0.74
C SER A 128 17.15 -7.05 2.06
N ASP A 129 17.95 -7.41 3.06
CA ASP A 129 17.91 -6.78 4.40
C ASP A 129 18.06 -5.26 4.41
N THR A 130 18.54 -4.66 3.31
CA THR A 130 18.85 -3.24 3.18
C THR A 130 18.21 -2.56 1.97
N HIS A 131 17.59 -3.32 1.06
CA HIS A 131 17.08 -2.75 -0.19
C HIS A 131 15.73 -3.34 -0.61
N LEU A 132 14.95 -2.47 -1.24
CA LEU A 132 13.64 -2.71 -1.81
C LEU A 132 13.65 -2.37 -3.30
N TYR A 133 13.12 -3.25 -4.16
CA TYR A 133 12.90 -2.94 -5.57
C TYR A 133 11.40 -2.87 -5.87
N ASP A 134 10.97 -1.83 -6.59
CA ASP A 134 9.61 -1.75 -7.12
C ASP A 134 9.45 -2.43 -8.48
N ARG A 135 8.22 -2.43 -9.00
CA ARG A 135 7.85 -3.04 -10.27
C ARG A 135 8.50 -2.38 -11.49
N GLN A 136 8.97 -1.14 -11.37
CA GLN A 136 9.70 -0.43 -12.43
C GLN A 136 11.22 -0.63 -12.31
N GLY A 137 11.68 -1.47 -11.37
CA GLY A 137 13.10 -1.72 -11.11
C GLY A 137 13.78 -0.61 -10.31
N ASN A 138 13.01 0.33 -9.74
CA ASN A 138 13.60 1.35 -8.90
C ASN A 138 14.06 0.71 -7.59
N LYS A 139 15.34 0.92 -7.27
CA LYS A 139 15.98 0.49 -6.03
C LYS A 139 15.83 1.57 -4.94
N TYR A 140 15.48 1.16 -3.73
CA TYR A 140 15.37 2.01 -2.55
C TYR A 140 16.10 1.37 -1.36
N THR A 141 16.71 2.19 -0.52
CA THR A 141 17.25 1.76 0.77
C THR A 141 16.13 1.67 1.82
N ILE A 142 16.25 0.69 2.73
CA ILE A 142 15.32 0.46 3.83
C ILE A 142 16.09 0.30 5.15
N ALA A 143 15.45 0.62 6.28
CA ALA A 143 16.05 0.49 7.61
C ALA A 143 15.00 0.06 8.65
N SER A 144 15.46 -0.59 9.71
CA SER A 144 14.65 -0.96 10.87
C SER A 144 14.69 0.16 11.91
N PHE A 145 13.53 0.52 12.45
CA PHE A 145 13.34 1.54 13.48
C PHE A 145 12.66 0.95 14.72
N GLY A 146 13.21 -0.15 15.24
CA GLY A 146 12.69 -0.84 16.44
C GLY A 146 11.20 -1.16 16.32
N ASP A 147 10.41 -0.74 17.30
CA ASP A 147 8.96 -0.97 17.35
C ASP A 147 8.20 -0.31 16.19
N ALA A 148 8.75 0.73 15.57
CA ALA A 148 8.14 1.35 14.38
C ALA A 148 8.28 0.48 13.13
N GLY A 149 9.08 -0.60 13.17
CA GLY A 149 9.24 -1.55 12.08
C GLY A 149 10.23 -1.09 10.99
N ILE A 150 10.08 -1.65 9.78
CA ILE A 150 10.99 -1.40 8.66
C ILE A 150 10.38 -0.35 7.71
N TRP A 151 11.16 0.70 7.40
CA TRP A 151 10.74 1.84 6.59
C TRP A 151 11.69 2.09 5.43
N MET A 152 11.16 2.67 4.35
CA MET A 152 11.99 3.26 3.30
C MET A 152 12.78 4.47 3.82
N THR A 153 14.08 4.49 3.50
CA THR A 153 14.98 5.63 3.78
C THR A 153 15.25 6.49 2.53
N GLN A 154 14.56 6.20 1.42
CA GLN A 154 14.45 7.05 0.23
C GLN A 154 12.99 7.28 -0.19
N ASN A 155 12.70 8.44 -0.80
CA ASN A 155 11.37 8.80 -1.26
C ASN A 155 10.98 7.92 -2.47
N LEU A 156 9.71 7.53 -2.56
CA LEU A 156 9.18 6.73 -3.66
C LEU A 156 9.27 7.47 -5.01
N ARG A 157 9.58 6.75 -6.10
CA ARG A 157 9.75 7.32 -7.45
C ARG A 157 9.01 6.56 -8.55
N VAL A 158 7.88 5.95 -8.21
CA VAL A 158 7.00 5.26 -9.18
C VAL A 158 6.22 6.24 -10.04
N THR A 159 5.94 5.85 -11.28
CA THR A 159 5.08 6.58 -12.22
C THR A 159 3.90 5.73 -12.69
N ILE A 160 3.67 4.59 -12.03
CA ILE A 160 2.57 3.66 -12.26
C ILE A 160 1.90 3.28 -10.93
N THR A 161 0.63 2.91 -10.96
CA THR A 161 -0.06 2.29 -9.83
C THR A 161 0.48 0.88 -9.58
N PRO A 162 0.18 0.24 -8.43
CA PRO A 162 0.57 -1.16 -8.20
C PRO A 162 0.07 -2.10 -9.29
N CYS A 163 -1.14 -1.84 -9.82
CA CYS A 163 -1.73 -2.62 -10.91
C CYS A 163 -1.06 -2.35 -12.28
N GLY A 164 -0.21 -1.33 -12.37
CA GLY A 164 0.59 -1.02 -13.57
C GLY A 164 -0.02 0.06 -14.46
N ASN A 165 -1.06 0.75 -13.98
CA ASN A 165 -1.67 1.84 -14.72
C ASN A 165 -0.80 3.10 -14.60
N PRO A 166 -0.57 3.85 -15.69
CA PRO A 166 0.26 5.05 -15.65
C PRO A 166 -0.39 6.14 -14.79
N LEU A 167 0.44 6.85 -14.02
CA LEU A 167 0.07 8.08 -13.34
C LEU A 167 0.23 9.27 -14.30
N THR A 168 -0.55 10.34 -14.10
CA THR A 168 -0.43 11.55 -14.91
C THR A 168 0.58 12.51 -14.29
N ARG A 169 1.55 12.99 -15.08
CA ARG A 169 2.48 14.02 -14.61
C ARG A 169 1.78 15.38 -14.62
N SER A 170 1.55 15.97 -13.45
CA SER A 170 0.92 17.29 -13.33
C SER A 170 1.10 17.85 -11.91
N SER A 171 1.17 19.16 -11.80
CA SER A 171 1.06 19.89 -10.52
C SER A 171 -0.28 20.62 -10.38
N ALA A 172 -1.27 20.30 -11.22
CA ALA A 172 -2.61 20.86 -11.15
C ALA A 172 -3.33 20.46 -9.86
N SER A 173 -4.21 21.33 -9.38
CA SER A 173 -5.04 21.05 -8.21
C SER A 173 -6.17 20.07 -8.60
N SER A 174 -6.10 18.82 -8.15
CA SER A 174 -7.16 17.83 -8.32
C SER A 174 -7.24 16.90 -7.13
N SER A 175 -8.46 16.68 -6.63
CA SER A 175 -8.81 15.69 -5.61
C SER A 175 -9.37 14.40 -6.21
N LYS A 176 -9.42 14.28 -7.55
CA LYS A 176 -10.01 13.13 -8.26
C LYS A 176 -9.00 12.36 -9.11
N ASP A 177 -8.11 13.09 -9.78
CA ASP A 177 -7.09 12.53 -10.64
C ASP A 177 -5.88 12.11 -9.81
N MET A 178 -5.12 11.13 -10.30
CA MET A 178 -3.87 10.73 -9.67
C MET A 178 -2.71 11.44 -10.36
N TYR A 179 -2.03 12.31 -9.62
CA TYR A 179 -0.92 13.10 -10.14
C TYR A 179 0.38 12.82 -9.43
N TYR A 180 1.45 12.86 -10.22
CA TYR A 180 2.82 12.97 -9.72
C TYR A 180 3.54 14.15 -10.37
N GLU A 181 4.59 14.65 -9.72
CA GLU A 181 5.48 15.67 -10.28
C GLU A 181 6.91 15.48 -9.74
N TYR A 182 7.89 15.92 -10.53
CA TYR A 182 9.28 15.98 -10.09
C TYR A 182 9.48 17.16 -9.14
N PRO A 183 10.26 17.00 -8.06
CA PRO A 183 10.73 18.14 -7.28
C PRO A 183 11.39 19.17 -8.21
N ASN A 184 11.02 20.45 -8.08
CA ASN A 184 11.50 21.55 -8.93
C ASN A 184 11.20 21.40 -10.45
N LYS A 185 10.25 20.55 -10.85
CA LYS A 185 9.83 20.26 -12.24
C LYS A 185 10.93 19.71 -13.18
N ASN A 186 12.15 19.55 -12.70
CA ASN A 186 13.25 18.99 -13.47
C ASN A 186 13.29 17.48 -13.28
N SER A 187 13.36 16.68 -14.35
CA SER A 187 13.46 15.22 -14.21
C SER A 187 14.88 14.71 -13.93
N SER A 188 15.90 15.54 -14.14
CA SER A 188 17.30 15.19 -13.95
C SER A 188 17.77 15.62 -12.57
N GLY A 189 18.43 14.72 -11.82
CA GLY A 189 18.95 14.96 -10.47
C GLY A 189 17.89 15.00 -9.37
N SER A 190 16.79 15.75 -9.55
CA SER A 190 15.74 15.84 -8.53
C SER A 190 14.94 14.55 -8.35
N GLY A 191 14.79 13.76 -9.43
CA GLY A 191 14.14 12.45 -9.41
C GLY A 191 14.87 11.41 -8.55
N ASP A 192 16.16 11.60 -8.29
CA ASP A 192 16.95 10.74 -7.40
C ASP A 192 16.54 10.94 -5.93
N TYR A 193 15.97 12.10 -5.59
CA TYR A 193 15.38 12.39 -4.28
C TYR A 193 13.88 12.03 -4.21
N GLY A 194 13.35 11.31 -5.21
CA GLY A 194 11.97 10.84 -5.31
C GLY A 194 10.99 11.83 -5.92
N LEU A 195 9.73 11.41 -6.04
CA LEU A 195 8.66 12.18 -6.66
C LEU A 195 7.64 12.67 -5.63
N LEU A 196 6.83 13.65 -6.05
CA LEU A 196 5.73 14.22 -5.28
C LEU A 196 4.41 13.69 -5.83
N TYR A 197 3.46 13.32 -4.96
CA TYR A 197 2.19 12.70 -5.31
C TYR A 197 1.04 13.37 -4.58
N ASN A 198 -0.07 13.61 -5.28
CA ASN A 198 -1.28 14.06 -4.59
C ASN A 198 -1.87 12.91 -3.78
N TRP A 199 -2.73 13.21 -2.81
CA TRP A 199 -3.18 12.18 -1.88
C TRP A 199 -3.94 11.05 -2.60
N GLN A 200 -4.68 11.39 -3.66
CA GLN A 200 -5.38 10.41 -4.50
C GLN A 200 -4.42 9.43 -5.19
N ALA A 201 -3.26 9.91 -5.67
CA ALA A 201 -2.20 9.03 -6.14
C ALA A 201 -1.60 8.25 -4.97
N ALA A 202 -1.23 8.92 -3.88
CA ALA A 202 -0.59 8.30 -2.71
C ALA A 202 -1.37 7.08 -2.18
N THR A 203 -2.69 7.19 -2.10
CA THR A 203 -3.58 6.13 -1.59
C THR A 203 -4.15 5.22 -2.67
N ASN A 204 -3.77 5.40 -3.94
CA ASN A 204 -4.30 4.66 -5.08
C ASN A 204 -5.84 4.70 -5.13
N LYS A 205 -6.39 5.91 -5.09
CA LYS A 205 -7.83 6.23 -5.12
C LYS A 205 -8.67 5.65 -3.99
N MET A 206 -8.11 5.54 -2.79
CA MET A 206 -8.92 5.30 -1.61
C MET A 206 -10.04 6.34 -1.53
N LYS A 207 -11.28 5.93 -1.22
CA LYS A 207 -12.42 6.88 -1.22
C LYS A 207 -12.17 8.07 -0.29
N THR A 208 -12.20 9.26 -0.87
CA THR A 208 -12.31 10.54 -0.16
C THR A 208 -13.77 10.79 0.24
N GLY A 209 -14.03 11.43 1.39
CA GLY A 209 -15.39 11.73 1.85
C GLY A 209 -15.86 10.92 3.05
N LEU A 210 -14.96 10.17 3.69
CA LEU A 210 -15.18 9.71 5.05
C LEU A 210 -15.22 10.95 5.96
N SER A 211 -16.35 11.21 6.61
CA SER A 211 -16.47 12.21 7.68
C SER A 211 -15.82 11.70 8.98
N LEU A 212 -14.71 10.97 8.85
CA LEU A 212 -14.02 10.30 9.93
C LEU A 212 -12.57 10.76 9.93
N ASP A 213 -12.13 11.33 11.05
CA ASP A 213 -10.74 11.60 11.29
C ASP A 213 -10.02 10.29 11.64
N GLN A 214 -9.06 9.90 10.80
CA GLN A 214 -8.23 8.71 10.94
C GLN A 214 -6.87 9.00 11.62
N GLY A 215 -6.72 10.19 12.20
CA GLY A 215 -5.55 10.54 13.02
C GLY A 215 -5.58 9.79 14.35
N GLU A 216 -4.40 9.63 14.95
CA GLU A 216 -4.31 9.15 16.33
C GLU A 216 -5.06 10.12 17.29
N SER A 217 -5.97 9.60 18.12
CA SER A 217 -6.81 10.36 19.05
C SER A 217 -7.22 9.52 20.26
N THR A 218 -7.38 10.14 21.44
CA THR A 218 -7.78 9.51 22.71
C THR A 218 -9.30 9.40 22.92
N THR A 219 -10.14 9.77 21.95
CA THR A 219 -11.59 9.89 22.18
C THR A 219 -12.40 8.58 22.21
N THR A 220 -11.79 7.40 22.09
CA THR A 220 -12.54 6.11 22.17
C THR A 220 -11.83 5.08 23.04
N GLY A 221 -11.69 5.37 24.35
CA GLY A 221 -11.28 4.39 25.36
C GLY A 221 -12.22 3.18 25.52
N LEU A 222 -12.44 2.41 24.44
CA LEU A 222 -13.15 1.14 24.41
C LEU A 222 -12.46 0.18 23.45
N ALA A 223 -12.16 -1.01 23.96
CA ALA A 223 -11.80 -2.16 23.16
C ALA A 223 -12.96 -2.55 22.22
N ASN A 224 -12.62 -2.86 20.96
CA ASN A 224 -13.41 -3.59 19.96
C ASN A 224 -14.70 -2.93 19.41
N THR A 225 -14.60 -2.01 18.43
CA THR A 225 -15.35 -1.97 17.13
C THR A 225 -15.04 -0.68 16.32
N PRO A 226 -15.18 -0.68 14.98
CA PRO A 226 -14.49 0.25 14.08
C PRO A 226 -15.20 1.61 13.94
N THR A 227 -14.84 2.60 14.76
CA THR A 227 -15.33 3.98 14.58
C THR A 227 -14.27 5.08 14.76
N ASN A 228 -13.02 4.71 15.00
CA ASN A 228 -11.82 5.52 14.73
C ASN A 228 -10.76 4.54 14.24
N ILE A 229 -10.91 4.05 13.00
CA ILE A 229 -9.98 3.03 12.55
C ILE A 229 -8.59 3.69 12.44
N GLU A 230 -7.75 3.42 13.45
CA GLU A 230 -6.31 3.28 13.33
C GLU A 230 -6.11 2.20 12.25
N GLN A 231 -6.29 2.57 10.98
CA GLN A 231 -6.08 1.66 9.88
C GLN A 231 -4.57 1.47 9.83
N ASN A 232 -4.10 0.23 9.97
CA ASN A 232 -2.82 -0.16 9.41
C ASN A 232 -2.75 0.47 8.00
N GLY A 233 -1.66 1.17 7.68
CA GLY A 233 -1.62 2.01 6.49
C GLY A 233 -2.10 1.28 5.23
N VAL A 234 -2.63 2.02 4.26
CA VAL A 234 -3.13 1.40 3.02
C VAL A 234 -1.99 1.10 2.08
N GLN A 235 -2.07 0.04 1.27
CA GLN A 235 -1.00 -0.25 0.29
C GLN A 235 -0.69 1.00 -0.54
N GLY A 236 -1.71 1.70 -1.03
CA GLY A 236 -1.54 2.92 -1.82
C GLY A 236 -0.66 2.65 -3.05
N ILE A 237 0.23 3.57 -3.38
CA ILE A 237 1.23 3.38 -4.45
C ILE A 237 2.49 2.64 -4.00
N CYS A 238 2.55 2.17 -2.76
CA CYS A 238 3.69 1.41 -2.28
C CYS A 238 3.80 0.03 -2.97
N PRO A 239 5.03 -0.53 -3.07
CA PRO A 239 5.24 -1.87 -3.57
C PRO A 239 4.42 -2.92 -2.81
N HIS A 240 4.11 -4.05 -3.44
CA HIS A 240 3.41 -5.15 -2.75
C HIS A 240 4.22 -5.63 -1.53
N GLY A 241 3.52 -5.86 -0.42
CA GLY A 241 4.13 -6.17 0.88
C GLY A 241 4.56 -4.94 1.68
N TRP A 242 4.34 -3.74 1.14
CA TRP A 242 4.56 -2.46 1.78
C TRP A 242 3.30 -1.60 1.70
N HIS A 243 3.20 -0.59 2.56
CA HIS A 243 2.05 0.30 2.60
C HIS A 243 2.46 1.76 2.83
N LEU A 244 1.57 2.67 2.43
CA LEU A 244 1.60 4.08 2.81
C LEU A 244 1.26 4.17 4.31
N PRO A 245 2.19 4.63 5.17
CA PRO A 245 2.01 4.62 6.61
C PRO A 245 0.87 5.53 7.06
N SER A 246 0.15 5.10 8.08
CA SER A 246 -0.86 5.90 8.76
C SER A 246 -0.24 7.02 9.60
N ASP A 247 -1.07 7.95 10.06
CA ASP A 247 -0.64 9.00 10.98
C ASP A 247 -0.08 8.44 12.31
N LYS A 248 -0.67 7.35 12.82
CA LYS A 248 -0.19 6.65 14.02
C LYS A 248 1.21 6.06 13.80
N GLU A 249 1.43 5.40 12.67
CA GLU A 249 2.74 4.80 12.36
C GLU A 249 3.84 5.86 12.22
N TRP A 250 3.50 7.05 11.73
CA TRP A 250 4.41 8.20 11.77
C TRP A 250 4.72 8.67 13.20
N ASN A 251 3.74 8.66 14.11
CA ASN A 251 3.98 8.98 15.52
C ASN A 251 4.89 7.94 16.19
N GLU A 252 4.68 6.65 15.92
CA GLU A 252 5.55 5.57 16.39
C GLU A 252 7.00 5.74 15.90
N LEU A 253 7.18 6.06 14.62
CA LEU A 253 8.50 6.34 14.04
C LEU A 253 9.18 7.54 14.71
N GLU A 254 8.47 8.66 14.84
CA GLU A 254 9.01 9.87 15.47
C GLU A 254 9.39 9.60 16.93
N LYS A 255 8.56 8.85 17.68
CA LYS A 255 8.82 8.45 19.06
C LYS A 255 10.10 7.61 19.18
N VAL A 256 10.24 6.57 18.36
CA VAL A 256 11.43 5.70 18.41
C VAL A 256 12.70 6.51 18.16
N ILE A 257 12.68 7.40 17.16
CA ILE A 257 13.84 8.23 16.82
C ILE A 257 14.11 9.30 17.88
N SER A 258 13.08 9.88 18.49
CA SER A 258 13.24 10.91 19.53
C SER A 258 13.84 10.33 20.82
N GLU A 259 13.42 9.12 21.20
CA GLU A 259 13.87 8.44 22.41
C GLU A 259 15.21 7.70 22.22
N ASN A 260 15.59 7.37 20.98
CA ASN A 260 16.82 6.65 20.65
C ASN A 260 17.62 7.30 19.49
N PRO A 261 17.95 8.60 19.56
CA PRO A 261 18.49 9.35 18.42
C PRO A 261 19.87 8.85 17.96
N THR A 262 20.69 8.30 18.85
CA THR A 262 22.05 7.82 18.55
C THR A 262 22.07 6.53 17.73
N LEU A 263 20.95 5.80 17.66
CA LEU A 263 20.83 4.62 16.80
C LEU A 263 20.65 4.99 15.31
N TYR A 264 20.12 6.19 15.03
CA TYR A 264 19.66 6.58 13.69
C TYR A 264 20.28 7.89 13.18
N SER A 265 21.02 8.60 14.03
CA SER A 265 21.56 9.92 13.74
C SER A 265 22.84 10.19 14.54
N THR A 266 23.58 11.22 14.13
CA THR A 266 24.71 11.77 14.91
C THR A 266 24.25 12.68 16.06
N ASN A 267 22.92 12.82 16.26
CA ASN A 267 22.38 13.60 17.36
C ASN A 267 22.42 12.80 18.67
N ASN A 268 22.94 13.42 19.73
CA ASN A 268 23.03 12.83 21.07
C ASN A 268 21.96 13.33 22.06
N THR A 269 21.05 14.20 21.60
CA THR A 269 20.00 14.78 22.45
C THR A 269 18.75 13.91 22.42
N VAL A 270 18.54 13.14 23.49
CA VAL A 270 17.31 12.35 23.70
C VAL A 270 16.15 13.29 24.01
N VAL A 271 15.02 13.05 23.37
CA VAL A 271 13.75 13.74 23.65
C VAL A 271 12.71 12.71 24.03
N THR A 272 12.30 12.73 25.31
CA THR A 272 11.16 11.95 25.80
C THR A 272 9.92 12.31 25.00
N TRP A 273 9.22 11.31 24.47
CA TRP A 273 8.01 11.55 23.68
C TRP A 273 6.95 12.23 24.53
N ASN A 274 6.40 13.34 24.04
CA ASN A 274 5.25 13.97 24.66
C ASN A 274 3.97 13.32 24.11
N PRO A 275 3.18 12.59 24.92
CA PRO A 275 1.96 11.94 24.43
C PRO A 275 0.96 12.90 23.78
N ALA A 276 0.94 14.19 24.19
CA ALA A 276 0.08 15.20 23.57
C ALA A 276 0.41 15.44 22.08
N TRP A 277 1.62 15.13 21.62
CA TRP A 277 1.97 15.25 20.20
C TRP A 277 1.14 14.32 19.33
N SER A 278 0.90 13.09 19.76
CA SER A 278 0.04 12.14 19.05
C SER A 278 -1.40 12.67 18.88
N LEU A 279 -1.87 13.45 19.86
CA LEU A 279 -3.28 13.83 20.00
C LEU A 279 -3.60 15.23 19.47
N SER A 280 -2.59 16.07 19.28
CA SER A 280 -2.77 17.48 18.89
C SER A 280 -3.13 17.64 17.41
N VAL A 281 -4.25 18.31 17.10
CA VAL A 281 -4.77 18.44 15.72
C VAL A 281 -3.80 19.16 14.76
N SER A 282 -2.93 20.02 15.28
CA SER A 282 -1.78 20.56 14.54
C SER A 282 -0.79 21.11 15.55
N GLY A 283 0.50 20.86 15.36
CA GLY A 283 1.49 21.29 16.34
C GLY A 283 2.93 21.09 15.91
N TYR A 284 3.77 22.04 16.31
CA TYR A 284 5.21 21.90 16.28
C TYR A 284 5.66 20.92 17.37
N ARG A 285 6.52 19.97 17.02
CA ARG A 285 6.98 18.88 17.89
C ARG A 285 8.42 19.04 18.36
N GLY A 286 9.03 20.20 18.14
CA GLY A 286 10.42 20.44 18.56
C GLY A 286 11.44 20.12 17.47
N SER A 287 12.66 20.61 17.68
CA SER A 287 13.72 20.58 16.67
C SER A 287 14.54 19.30 16.73
N GLN A 288 14.89 18.81 17.92
CA GLN A 288 15.94 17.80 18.09
C GLN A 288 15.70 16.50 17.32
N HIS A 289 14.53 15.87 17.46
CA HIS A 289 14.25 14.65 16.72
C HIS A 289 14.00 14.93 15.22
N GLY A 290 13.49 16.12 14.88
CA GLY A 290 13.45 16.59 13.49
C GLY A 290 14.83 16.70 12.85
N LEU A 291 15.84 17.17 13.59
CA LEU A 291 17.24 17.14 13.14
C LEU A 291 17.71 15.69 12.96
N SER A 292 17.39 14.78 13.88
CA SER A 292 17.76 13.36 13.80
C SER A 292 17.18 12.64 12.57
N MET A 293 16.01 13.07 12.08
CA MET A 293 15.34 12.48 10.91
C MET A 293 15.78 13.09 9.57
N LYS A 294 16.27 14.33 9.55
CA LYS A 294 16.65 15.05 8.33
C LYS A 294 18.02 14.66 7.78
N SER A 295 18.12 14.62 6.46
CA SER A 295 19.39 14.49 5.74
C SER A 295 20.37 15.60 6.18
N PRO A 296 21.62 15.28 6.51
CA PRO A 296 22.64 16.28 6.81
C PRO A 296 23.07 17.06 5.56
N SER A 297 22.87 16.49 4.37
CA SER A 297 23.27 17.09 3.10
C SER A 297 22.09 17.81 2.44
N PRO A 298 22.27 19.03 1.93
CA PRO A 298 21.32 19.67 1.03
C PRO A 298 21.10 18.83 -0.23
N ILE A 299 19.93 18.99 -0.85
CA ILE A 299 19.63 18.39 -2.15
C ILE A 299 20.27 19.22 -3.28
N SER A 300 20.63 18.58 -4.38
CA SER A 300 21.24 19.25 -5.54
C SER A 300 20.31 20.30 -6.15
N ASP A 301 20.89 21.28 -6.84
CA ASP A 301 20.17 22.30 -7.62
C ASP A 301 19.13 23.11 -6.82
N SER A 302 19.26 23.12 -5.49
CA SER A 302 18.38 23.92 -4.64
C SER A 302 18.79 25.40 -4.70
N PRO A 303 17.83 26.31 -4.92
CA PRO A 303 18.08 27.75 -4.79
C PRO A 303 18.23 28.19 -3.33
N PHE A 304 17.96 27.31 -2.37
CA PHE A 304 18.06 27.62 -0.95
C PHE A 304 19.51 27.49 -0.47
N LEU A 305 20.07 28.61 0.00
CA LEU A 305 21.46 28.71 0.47
C LEU A 305 21.64 28.34 1.95
N GLY A 306 20.56 27.93 2.63
CA GLY A 306 20.59 27.58 4.04
C GLY A 306 21.02 26.12 4.28
N THR A 307 21.12 25.75 5.56
CA THR A 307 21.46 24.38 5.95
C THR A 307 20.21 23.59 6.30
N THR A 308 20.22 22.26 6.06
CA THR A 308 19.13 21.39 6.50
C THR A 308 19.07 21.27 8.03
N GLY A 309 20.23 21.44 8.68
CA GLY A 309 20.49 21.11 10.10
C GLY A 309 20.38 19.63 10.40
N GLY A 310 20.20 18.78 9.38
CA GLY A 310 19.98 17.36 9.56
C GLY A 310 21.18 16.65 10.16
N ARG A 311 20.90 15.59 10.91
CA ARG A 311 21.88 14.74 11.59
C ARG A 311 21.64 13.26 11.31
N SER A 312 20.68 12.92 10.47
CA SER A 312 20.36 11.52 10.15
C SER A 312 21.57 10.81 9.54
N MET A 313 21.79 9.55 9.90
CA MET A 313 22.83 8.74 9.28
C MET A 313 22.47 8.45 7.81
N THR A 314 23.46 8.51 6.93
CA THR A 314 23.30 8.29 5.49
C THR A 314 23.81 6.92 5.02
N ASP A 315 24.29 6.08 5.93
CA ASP A 315 24.79 4.72 5.70
C ASP A 315 23.69 3.66 5.58
N GLY A 316 22.44 4.11 5.38
CA GLY A 316 21.27 3.23 5.31
C GLY A 316 20.64 2.91 6.67
N LYS A 317 21.09 3.52 7.78
CA LYS A 317 20.46 3.35 9.11
C LYS A 317 19.55 4.50 9.53
N GLY A 318 19.79 5.70 9.02
CA GLY A 318 18.98 6.87 9.33
C GLY A 318 17.76 6.99 8.41
N PHE A 319 16.73 7.72 8.88
CA PHE A 319 15.51 7.94 8.10
C PHE A 319 15.72 8.87 6.88
N ASN A 320 16.70 9.77 6.97
CA ASN A 320 17.26 10.55 5.87
C ASN A 320 16.22 11.33 5.04
N VAL A 321 15.51 12.27 5.68
CA VAL A 321 14.52 13.13 5.03
C VAL A 321 15.19 14.15 4.10
N TYR A 322 14.80 14.13 2.83
CA TYR A 322 15.15 15.14 1.83
C TYR A 322 14.12 16.29 1.83
N LEU A 323 14.61 17.54 1.83
CA LEU A 323 13.76 18.73 1.82
C LEU A 323 13.30 19.09 0.39
N VAL A 324 12.54 18.19 -0.25
CA VAL A 324 12.15 18.28 -1.66
C VAL A 324 10.98 19.23 -1.97
N GLY A 325 10.45 19.93 -0.96
CA GLY A 325 9.31 20.83 -1.11
C GLY A 325 8.01 20.10 -1.42
N TYR A 326 7.10 20.79 -2.09
CA TYR A 326 5.82 20.25 -2.55
C TYR A 326 5.41 20.84 -3.89
N ALA A 327 4.40 20.25 -4.54
CA ALA A 327 3.78 20.80 -5.74
C ALA A 327 2.30 21.13 -5.51
N TYR A 328 1.84 22.24 -6.05
CA TYR A 328 0.45 22.67 -5.96
C TYR A 328 0.14 23.77 -7.00
N ASN A 329 -1.06 23.71 -7.57
CA ASN A 329 -1.60 24.71 -8.49
C ASN A 329 -0.62 25.15 -9.59
N GLY A 330 -0.02 24.17 -10.26
CA GLY A 330 0.92 24.37 -11.35
C GLY A 330 2.34 24.79 -10.92
N ASN A 331 2.66 24.80 -9.63
CA ASN A 331 3.96 25.25 -9.12
C ASN A 331 4.64 24.19 -8.24
N THR A 332 5.97 24.25 -8.15
CA THR A 332 6.77 23.55 -7.14
C THR A 332 7.35 24.57 -6.17
N ILE A 333 7.21 24.33 -4.87
CA ILE A 333 7.42 25.33 -3.82
C ILE A 333 8.35 24.75 -2.74
N SER A 334 9.20 25.60 -2.15
CA SER A 334 10.07 25.27 -1.00
C SER A 334 11.13 24.18 -1.26
N TYR A 335 11.59 24.03 -2.50
CA TYR A 335 12.64 23.09 -2.86
C TYR A 335 13.97 23.42 -2.14
N GLY A 336 14.38 22.53 -1.23
CA GLY A 336 15.56 22.61 -0.37
C GLY A 336 15.33 23.20 1.02
N SER A 337 14.17 23.84 1.27
CA SER A 337 13.89 24.49 2.56
C SER A 337 12.88 23.73 3.42
N TYR A 338 12.00 22.91 2.81
CA TYR A 338 11.01 22.09 3.52
C TYR A 338 10.88 20.69 2.90
N GLY A 339 10.52 19.69 3.71
CA GLY A 339 10.12 18.36 3.27
C GLY A 339 8.70 18.06 3.74
N PHE A 340 7.88 17.52 2.85
CA PHE A 340 6.47 17.20 3.13
C PHE A 340 6.20 15.73 2.84
N PHE A 341 5.48 15.08 3.74
CA PHE A 341 5.09 13.68 3.60
C PHE A 341 3.61 13.49 3.84
N TRP A 342 2.98 12.72 2.96
CA TRP A 342 1.63 12.22 3.22
C TRP A 342 1.65 11.04 4.19
N THR A 343 0.59 10.94 4.98
CA THR A 343 0.17 9.69 5.62
C THR A 343 -1.08 9.16 4.89
N SER A 344 -1.46 7.91 5.16
CA SER A 344 -2.71 7.34 4.63
C SER A 344 -3.96 7.82 5.38
N SER A 345 -3.83 8.60 6.44
CA SER A 345 -4.95 8.98 7.32
C SER A 345 -5.65 10.24 6.80
N ILE A 346 -6.93 10.12 6.44
CA ILE A 346 -7.79 11.26 6.10
C ILE A 346 -8.29 11.98 7.37
N THR A 347 -8.52 13.29 7.30
CA THR A 347 -9.13 14.06 8.41
C THR A 347 -10.56 14.49 8.10
N SER A 348 -10.81 14.80 6.83
CA SER A 348 -12.11 15.24 6.32
C SER A 348 -12.15 14.99 4.80
N SER A 349 -13.29 15.27 4.16
CA SER A 349 -13.46 15.05 2.72
C SER A 349 -12.43 15.74 1.82
N GLY A 350 -11.73 16.79 2.30
CA GLY A 350 -10.74 17.54 1.54
C GLY A 350 -9.33 17.58 2.15
N ASN A 351 -9.12 17.02 3.35
CA ASN A 351 -7.84 17.11 4.05
C ASN A 351 -7.35 15.74 4.52
N ALA A 352 -6.03 15.58 4.54
CA ALA A 352 -5.35 14.42 5.08
C ALA A 352 -4.19 14.82 6.00
N TRP A 353 -3.81 13.91 6.90
CA TRP A 353 -2.68 14.08 7.80
C TRP A 353 -1.36 14.08 7.04
N SER A 354 -0.43 14.91 7.51
CA SER A 354 0.88 15.09 6.90
C SER A 354 1.96 15.41 7.93
N ARG A 355 3.22 15.26 7.52
CA ARG A 355 4.41 15.70 8.27
C ARG A 355 5.18 16.74 7.48
N ILE A 356 5.57 17.81 8.15
CA ILE A 356 6.36 18.91 7.59
C ILE A 356 7.69 18.98 8.34
N PHE A 357 8.78 18.96 7.60
CA PHE A 357 10.15 19.12 8.09
C PHE A 357 10.70 20.43 7.57
N ALA A 358 11.21 21.31 8.44
CA ALA A 358 11.77 22.60 8.05
C ALA A 358 13.31 22.63 8.17
N SER A 359 13.98 23.37 7.29
CA SER A 359 15.42 23.67 7.35
C SER A 359 15.82 24.50 8.60
N ALA A 360 17.12 24.70 8.83
CA ALA A 360 17.66 25.21 10.09
C ALA A 360 18.16 26.68 10.12
N SER A 361 17.89 27.51 9.11
CA SER A 361 18.49 28.86 8.97
C SER A 361 17.51 29.90 8.40
N ILE A 362 17.57 31.23 8.62
CA ILE A 362 17.84 32.16 9.75
C ILE A 362 16.80 33.29 9.52
N GLY A 363 16.12 33.82 10.56
CA GLY A 363 15.29 35.03 10.45
C GLY A 363 13.81 34.91 10.89
N VAL A 364 13.37 33.72 11.27
CA VAL A 364 12.14 33.50 12.04
C VAL A 364 12.46 32.40 13.04
N GLY A 365 12.16 32.59 14.32
CA GLY A 365 12.72 31.79 15.42
C GLY A 365 12.63 30.26 15.26
N GLY A 366 13.72 29.63 14.81
CA GLY A 366 14.28 28.40 15.40
C GLY A 366 13.54 27.07 15.24
N GLN A 367 12.59 26.93 14.31
CA GLN A 367 11.80 25.69 14.18
C GLN A 367 12.36 24.72 13.13
N ALA A 368 13.59 24.23 13.32
CA ALA A 368 14.22 23.21 12.48
C ALA A 368 13.68 21.79 12.75
N GLY A 369 12.39 21.68 13.03
CA GLY A 369 11.74 20.51 13.62
C GLY A 369 10.69 19.89 12.73
N ILE A 370 9.80 19.14 13.38
CA ILE A 370 8.67 18.47 12.74
C ILE A 370 7.37 19.19 13.13
N THR A 371 6.49 19.37 12.16
CA THR A 371 5.11 19.77 12.40
C THR A 371 4.19 18.67 11.91
N ARG A 372 3.33 18.16 12.81
CA ARG A 372 2.14 17.40 12.42
C ARG A 372 1.02 18.38 12.12
N THR A 373 0.35 18.18 10.99
CA THR A 373 -0.81 18.98 10.60
C THR A 373 -1.62 18.23 9.54
N ASN A 374 -2.77 18.78 9.17
CA ASN A 374 -3.56 18.31 8.04
C ASN A 374 -3.52 19.33 6.90
N ASN A 375 -3.54 18.84 5.66
CA ASN A 375 -3.43 19.69 4.47
C ASN A 375 -4.40 19.22 3.37
N PRO A 376 -4.74 20.11 2.42
CA PRO A 376 -5.58 19.77 1.28
C PRO A 376 -5.01 18.62 0.45
N VAL A 377 -5.84 17.64 0.11
CA VAL A 377 -5.48 16.40 -0.60
C VAL A 377 -4.93 16.64 -2.01
N GLU A 378 -5.17 17.82 -2.58
CA GLU A 378 -4.70 18.22 -3.91
C GLU A 378 -3.21 18.59 -3.95
N ARG A 379 -2.56 18.75 -2.79
CA ARG A 379 -1.11 19.02 -2.73
C ARG A 379 -0.32 17.75 -3.00
N LEU A 380 0.80 17.90 -3.72
CA LEU A 380 1.69 16.80 -4.04
C LEU A 380 2.87 16.77 -3.05
N TYR A 381 2.97 15.70 -2.25
CA TYR A 381 4.01 15.48 -1.25
C TYR A 381 4.79 14.19 -1.51
N ALA A 382 5.95 14.05 -0.86
CA ALA A 382 6.76 12.84 -0.96
C ALA A 382 6.12 11.68 -0.18
N ILE A 383 6.52 10.45 -0.53
CA ILE A 383 6.02 9.22 0.07
C ILE A 383 7.18 8.37 0.57
N ARG A 384 7.01 7.82 1.78
CA ARG A 384 7.83 6.74 2.35
C ARG A 384 6.91 5.59 2.70
N CYS A 385 7.25 4.39 2.24
CA CYS A 385 6.49 3.20 2.56
C CYS A 385 7.06 2.50 3.79
N LYS A 386 6.19 1.82 4.54
CA LYS A 386 6.54 0.93 5.64
C LYS A 386 6.22 -0.51 5.24
N LYS A 387 7.04 -1.47 5.69
CA LYS A 387 6.84 -2.89 5.42
C LYS A 387 5.64 -3.40 6.19
N ASN A 388 4.82 -4.24 5.57
CA ASN A 388 3.71 -4.89 6.25
C ASN A 388 4.26 -5.79 7.36
N THR A 389 3.63 -5.76 8.53
CA THR A 389 3.86 -6.79 9.55
C THR A 389 3.30 -8.12 9.03
N ALA A 390 4.06 -9.20 9.20
CA ALA A 390 3.54 -10.53 8.92
C ALA A 390 2.38 -10.79 9.89
N THR A 391 1.15 -10.84 9.38
CA THR A 391 0.03 -11.39 10.12
C THR A 391 0.26 -12.89 10.19
N ASN A 392 0.66 -13.38 11.37
CA ASN A 392 0.72 -14.82 11.66
C ASN A 392 -0.66 -15.46 11.52
#